data_AF-A0A951L700-F1
#
_entry.id   AF-A0A951L700-F1
#
_cell.length_a   1.000
_cell.length_b   1.000
_cell.length_c   1.000
_cell.angle_alpha   90.00
_cell.angle_beta   90.00
_cell.angle_gamma   90.00
#
_symmetry.space_group_name_H-M   'P 1'
#
loop_
_entity.id
_entity.type
_entity.pdbx_description
1 polymer ?
#
loop_
_entity_poly.entity_id
_entity_poly.type
_entity_poly.pdbx_seq_one_letter_code
_entity_poly.pdbx_strand_id
1 'polypeptide(L)'
;MEHSWLYEFAHDFAGPFATSLAAIAAAGITLYFNRAQTRIAREQANTAKQQAELAVVRLQHDLFERRIAVFDAARDLLLEVFEKANISDAAMIAFTRGTEKAVFLFNKDVTDYITKMRNTGGALQLAVARLSDESLPIGPERTEFALLRAQYSQWFVDQFDALIPIFMPALALEKHIATRLAKPSSAAQI
;
A
#
# COMPACT_ATOMS: atom_id res chain seq x y z
N MET A 1 3.37 -47.26 76.01
CA MET A 1 2.40 -46.16 76.09
C MET A 1 3.10 -44.88 75.64
N GLU A 2 3.40 -44.77 74.35
CA GLU A 2 3.89 -43.56 73.68
C GLU A 2 3.45 -43.72 72.22
N HIS A 3 3.03 -42.63 71.56
CA HIS A 3 2.51 -42.51 70.18
C HIS A 3 0.99 -42.28 69.94
N SER A 4 0.17 -41.91 70.95
CA SER A 4 -1.19 -41.38 70.67
C SER A 4 -1.22 -39.85 70.51
N TRP A 5 -0.42 -39.12 71.29
CA TRP A 5 -0.48 -37.65 71.32
C TRP A 5 0.06 -36.97 70.05
N LEU A 6 1.01 -37.61 69.34
CA LEU A 6 1.52 -37.11 68.06
C LEU A 6 0.53 -37.35 66.91
N TYR A 7 -0.29 -38.40 67.00
CA TYR A 7 -1.32 -38.70 66.00
C TYR A 7 -2.51 -37.76 66.15
N GLU A 8 -2.97 -37.51 67.37
CA GLU A 8 -4.03 -36.53 67.66
C GLU A 8 -3.57 -35.10 67.35
N PHE A 9 -2.34 -34.71 67.73
CA PHE A 9 -1.79 -33.41 67.34
C PHE A 9 -1.69 -33.25 65.82
N ALA A 10 -1.20 -34.28 65.11
CA ALA A 10 -1.15 -34.25 63.64
C ALA A 10 -2.54 -34.25 63.00
N HIS A 11 -3.53 -34.96 63.56
CA HIS A 11 -4.91 -35.01 63.05
C HIS A 11 -5.66 -33.70 63.30
N ASP A 12 -5.52 -33.09 64.47
CA ASP A 12 -6.19 -31.85 64.86
C ASP A 12 -5.51 -30.61 64.26
N PHE A 13 -4.19 -30.65 63.99
CA PHE A 13 -3.47 -29.56 63.30
C PHE A 13 -3.35 -29.74 61.78
N ALA A 14 -3.68 -30.91 61.21
CA ALA A 14 -3.65 -31.14 59.76
C ALA A 14 -4.54 -30.17 58.98
N GLY A 15 -5.68 -29.73 59.55
CA GLY A 15 -6.55 -28.74 58.90
C GLY A 15 -5.98 -27.31 58.94
N PRO A 16 -5.74 -26.71 60.12
CA PRO A 16 -5.32 -25.31 60.26
C PRO A 16 -3.87 -25.03 59.83
N PHE A 17 -2.96 -25.97 60.03
CA PHE A 17 -1.55 -25.77 59.65
C PHE A 17 -1.33 -25.95 58.14
N ALA A 18 -1.98 -26.94 57.53
CA ALA A 18 -1.92 -27.13 56.08
C ALA A 18 -2.57 -25.96 55.32
N THR A 19 -3.68 -25.39 55.84
CA THR A 19 -4.30 -24.19 55.25
C THR A 19 -3.40 -22.96 55.35
N SER A 20 -2.67 -22.79 56.46
CA SER A 20 -1.69 -21.71 56.63
C SER A 20 -0.51 -21.84 55.67
N LEU A 21 0.07 -23.04 55.55
CA LEU A 21 1.15 -23.31 54.59
C LEU A 21 0.69 -23.18 53.14
N ALA A 22 -0.53 -23.65 52.83
CA ALA A 22 -1.13 -23.49 51.51
C ALA A 22 -1.38 -22.02 51.16
N ALA A 23 -1.82 -21.20 52.12
CA ALA A 23 -2.02 -19.77 51.92
C ALA A 23 -0.69 -19.03 51.64
N ILE A 24 0.38 -19.38 52.36
CA ILE A 24 1.73 -18.81 52.14
C ILE A 24 2.26 -19.24 50.78
N ALA A 25 2.12 -20.52 50.42
CA ALA A 25 2.53 -21.04 49.12
C ALA A 25 1.74 -20.37 47.98
N ALA A 26 0.42 -20.24 48.12
CA ALA A 26 -0.45 -19.56 47.16
C ALA A 26 -0.05 -18.09 47.00
N ALA A 27 0.17 -17.36 48.10
CA ALA A 27 0.62 -15.96 48.06
C ALA A 27 1.98 -15.81 47.37
N GLY A 28 2.93 -16.70 47.66
CA GLY A 28 4.25 -16.72 47.00
C GLY A 28 4.14 -16.98 45.49
N ILE A 29 3.30 -17.94 45.10
CA ILE A 29 3.00 -18.27 43.70
C ILE A 29 2.35 -17.06 42.99
N THR A 30 1.36 -16.43 43.61
CA THR A 30 0.69 -15.23 43.07
C THR A 30 1.66 -14.07 42.87
N LEU A 31 2.54 -13.79 43.84
CA LEU A 31 3.53 -12.71 43.74
C LEU A 31 4.57 -13.00 42.64
N TYR A 32 5.01 -14.24 42.50
CA TYR A 32 5.92 -14.66 41.43
C TYR A 32 5.27 -14.47 40.05
N PHE A 33 4.03 -14.95 39.87
CA PHE A 33 3.30 -14.81 38.60
C PHE A 33 2.98 -13.35 38.26
N ASN A 34 2.60 -12.51 39.24
CA ASN A 34 2.37 -11.09 39.02
C ASN A 34 3.62 -10.38 38.49
N ARG A 35 4.80 -10.67 39.05
CA ARG A 35 6.07 -10.09 38.57
C ARG A 35 6.42 -10.59 37.17
N ALA A 36 6.24 -11.88 36.88
CA ALA A 36 6.48 -12.45 35.55
C ALA A 36 5.56 -11.83 34.48
N GLN A 37 4.28 -11.59 34.80
CA GLN A 37 3.31 -10.95 33.90
C GLN A 37 3.71 -9.53 33.49
N THR A 38 4.27 -8.73 34.40
CA THR A 38 4.69 -7.35 34.06
C THR A 38 5.82 -7.29 33.03
N ARG A 39 6.72 -8.28 33.01
CA ARG A 39 7.79 -8.37 32.00
C ARG A 39 7.22 -8.72 30.64
N ILE A 40 6.35 -9.72 30.60
CA ILE A 40 5.66 -10.16 29.37
C ILE A 40 4.83 -9.00 28.79
N ALA A 41 4.10 -8.25 29.63
CA ALA A 41 3.32 -7.10 29.17
C ALA A 41 4.17 -6.00 28.55
N ARG A 42 5.37 -5.72 29.10
CA ARG A 42 6.32 -4.74 28.55
C ARG A 42 6.92 -5.20 27.23
N GLU A 43 7.30 -6.48 27.14
CA GLU A 43 7.80 -7.08 25.90
C GLU A 43 6.72 -7.06 24.79
N GLN A 44 5.47 -7.35 25.15
CA GLN A 44 4.32 -7.25 24.25
C GLN A 44 4.08 -5.80 23.80
N ALA A 45 4.17 -4.82 24.71
CA ALA A 45 4.01 -3.41 24.36
C ALA A 45 5.10 -2.93 23.37
N ASN A 46 6.36 -3.30 23.61
CA ASN A 46 7.46 -2.97 22.70
C ASN A 46 7.30 -3.65 21.34
N THR A 47 6.89 -4.93 21.33
CA THR A 47 6.61 -5.67 20.09
C THR A 47 5.47 -5.05 19.31
N ALA A 48 4.37 -4.67 19.98
CA ALA A 48 3.23 -4.01 19.34
C ALA A 48 3.63 -2.66 18.73
N LYS A 49 4.48 -1.89 19.42
CA LYS A 49 5.03 -0.64 18.88
C LYS A 49 5.85 -0.87 17.61
N GLN A 50 6.76 -1.85 17.63
CA GLN A 50 7.55 -2.22 16.46
C GLN A 50 6.67 -2.70 15.29
N GLN A 51 5.63 -3.49 15.58
CA GLN A 51 4.67 -3.94 14.56
C GLN A 51 3.90 -2.77 13.94
N ALA A 52 3.50 -1.79 14.73
CA ALA A 52 2.84 -0.59 14.22
C ALA A 52 3.75 0.23 13.30
N GLU A 53 5.01 0.43 13.70
CA GLU A 53 6.02 1.13 12.88
C GLU A 53 6.26 0.40 11.54
N LEU A 54 6.40 -0.93 11.59
CA LEU A 54 6.54 -1.76 10.39
C LEU A 54 5.30 -1.73 9.49
N ALA A 55 4.10 -1.68 10.07
CA ALA A 55 2.86 -1.59 9.29
C ALA A 55 2.79 -0.30 8.48
N VAL A 56 3.26 0.82 9.04
CA VAL A 56 3.33 2.11 8.32
C VAL A 56 4.30 2.03 7.14
N VAL A 57 5.51 1.50 7.37
CA VAL A 57 6.51 1.35 6.30
C VAL A 57 6.01 0.44 5.18
N ARG A 58 5.38 -0.69 5.54
CA ARG A 58 4.76 -1.61 4.57
C ARG A 58 3.67 -0.93 3.76
N LEU A 59 2.80 -0.16 4.41
CA LEU A 59 1.74 0.58 3.73
C LEU A 59 2.31 1.58 2.72
N GLN A 60 3.38 2.30 3.08
CA GLN A 60 4.05 3.23 2.16
C GLN A 60 4.65 2.51 0.95
N HIS A 61 5.35 1.40 1.19
CA HIS A 61 5.91 0.58 0.14
C HIS A 61 4.80 0.06 -0.80
N ASP A 62 3.74 -0.52 -0.24
CA ASP A 62 2.62 -1.04 -1.02
C ASP A 62 1.91 0.05 -1.84
N LEU A 63 1.79 1.26 -1.30
CA LEU A 63 1.26 2.41 -2.03
C LEU A 63 2.19 2.84 -3.17
N PHE A 64 3.50 2.86 -2.94
CA PHE A 64 4.49 3.18 -3.96
C PHE A 64 4.45 2.16 -5.10
N GLU A 65 4.49 0.86 -4.78
CA GLU A 65 4.41 -0.23 -5.77
C GLU A 65 3.13 -0.15 -6.62
N ARG A 66 1.98 0.16 -5.99
CA ARG A 66 0.73 0.34 -6.72
C ARG A 66 0.76 1.57 -7.63
N ARG A 67 1.36 2.67 -7.19
CA ARG A 67 1.45 3.90 -7.98
C ARG A 67 2.45 3.77 -9.13
N ILE A 68 3.60 3.14 -8.91
CA ILE A 68 4.59 2.95 -9.97
C ILE A 68 4.06 2.02 -11.05
N ALA A 69 3.27 0.99 -10.71
CA ALA A 69 2.62 0.14 -11.71
C ALA A 69 1.69 0.91 -12.67
N VAL A 70 0.98 1.93 -12.18
CA VAL A 70 0.13 2.79 -13.02
C VAL A 70 0.99 3.69 -13.93
N PHE A 71 2.09 4.21 -13.39
CA PHE A 71 3.06 4.99 -14.16
C PHE A 71 3.69 4.15 -15.27
N ASP A 72 4.12 2.92 -14.96
CA ASP A 72 4.73 2.00 -15.92
C ASP A 72 3.73 1.66 -17.04
N ALA A 73 2.46 1.38 -16.71
CA ALA A 73 1.43 1.15 -17.73
C ALA A 73 1.25 2.36 -18.67
N ALA A 74 1.32 3.59 -18.15
CA ALA A 74 1.27 4.79 -18.98
C ALA A 74 2.53 4.94 -19.86
N ARG A 75 3.72 4.70 -19.29
CA ARG A 75 5.00 4.74 -20.01
C ARG A 75 5.04 3.70 -21.14
N ASP A 76 4.58 2.49 -20.89
CA ASP A 76 4.59 1.40 -21.87
C ASP A 76 3.70 1.72 -23.08
N LEU A 77 2.56 2.42 -22.87
CA LEU A 77 1.75 2.92 -23.96
C LEU A 77 2.49 3.99 -24.79
N LEU A 78 3.23 4.90 -24.15
CA LEU A 78 4.04 5.90 -24.87
C LEU A 78 5.11 5.24 -25.73
N LEU A 79 5.79 4.22 -25.20
CA LEU A 79 6.82 3.47 -25.91
C LEU A 79 6.24 2.74 -27.13
N GLU A 80 5.07 2.11 -26.99
CA GLU A 80 4.37 1.48 -28.12
C GLU A 80 4.10 2.48 -29.26
N VAL A 81 3.60 3.68 -28.93
CA VAL A 81 3.34 4.73 -29.93
C VAL A 81 4.64 5.20 -30.58
N PHE A 82 5.69 5.38 -29.80
CA PHE A 82 7.00 5.81 -30.31
C PHE A 82 7.59 4.80 -31.30
N GLU A 83 7.50 3.51 -30.98
CA GLU A 83 8.04 2.44 -31.82
C GLU A 83 7.23 2.21 -33.09
N LYS A 84 5.89 2.24 -32.99
CA LYS A 84 5.00 1.77 -34.07
C LYS A 84 4.24 2.88 -34.78
N ALA A 85 4.30 4.11 -34.28
CA ALA A 85 3.45 5.22 -34.70
C ALA A 85 1.95 4.86 -34.76
N ASN A 86 1.55 3.92 -33.88
CA ASN A 86 0.20 3.39 -33.71
C ASN A 86 0.11 2.69 -32.34
N ILE A 87 -1.10 2.35 -31.90
CA ILE A 87 -1.35 1.56 -30.69
C ILE A 87 -2.07 0.26 -31.09
N SER A 88 -1.54 -0.86 -30.63
CA SER A 88 -2.24 -2.14 -30.77
C SER A 88 -3.39 -2.28 -29.76
N ASP A 89 -4.42 -3.04 -30.09
CA ASP A 89 -5.53 -3.32 -29.16
C ASP A 89 -5.02 -3.96 -27.86
N ALA A 90 -4.03 -4.84 -27.97
CA ALA A 90 -3.37 -5.45 -26.82
C ALA A 90 -2.72 -4.41 -25.89
N ALA A 91 -2.02 -3.41 -26.46
CA ALA A 91 -1.42 -2.33 -25.69
C ALA A 91 -2.50 -1.43 -25.05
N MET A 92 -3.58 -1.11 -25.76
CA MET A 92 -4.70 -0.32 -25.22
C MET A 92 -5.42 -1.04 -24.05
N ILE A 93 -5.63 -2.36 -24.17
CA ILE A 93 -6.19 -3.20 -23.10
C ILE A 93 -5.23 -3.25 -21.90
N ALA A 94 -3.94 -3.46 -22.15
CA ALA A 94 -2.93 -3.49 -21.10
C ALA A 94 -2.86 -2.17 -20.33
N PHE A 95 -2.85 -1.03 -21.04
CA PHE A 95 -2.92 0.31 -20.46
C PHE A 95 -4.20 0.51 -19.64
N THR A 96 -5.37 0.14 -20.18
CA THR A 96 -6.64 0.32 -19.49
C THR A 96 -6.71 -0.47 -18.19
N ARG A 97 -6.28 -1.74 -18.21
CA ARG A 97 -6.20 -2.59 -17.02
C ARG A 97 -5.15 -2.08 -16.02
N GLY A 98 -3.97 -1.69 -16.50
CA GLY A 98 -2.89 -1.16 -15.67
C GLY A 98 -3.26 0.16 -14.98
N THR A 99 -4.19 0.93 -15.55
CA THR A 99 -4.61 2.24 -15.04
C THR A 99 -5.99 2.24 -14.37
N GLU A 100 -6.69 1.10 -14.30
CA GLU A 100 -8.07 1.02 -13.80
C GLU A 100 -8.20 1.54 -12.35
N LYS A 101 -7.16 1.32 -11.53
CA LYS A 101 -7.14 1.69 -10.11
C LYS A 101 -6.67 3.12 -9.87
N ALA A 102 -6.31 3.87 -10.93
CA ALA A 102 -5.72 5.20 -10.78
C ALA A 102 -6.62 6.15 -9.98
N VAL A 103 -7.95 6.06 -10.14
CA VAL A 103 -8.93 6.89 -9.42
C VAL A 103 -8.85 6.75 -7.89
N PHE A 104 -8.36 5.62 -7.39
CA PHE A 104 -8.18 5.38 -5.95
C PHE A 104 -6.80 5.74 -5.43
N LEU A 105 -5.80 5.83 -6.33
CA LEU A 105 -4.39 5.97 -5.97
C LEU A 105 -3.86 7.39 -6.12
N PHE A 106 -4.50 8.19 -6.99
CA PHE A 106 -4.03 9.49 -7.42
C PHE A 106 -5.09 10.57 -7.30
N ASN A 107 -4.64 11.82 -7.43
CA ASN A 107 -5.50 12.99 -7.52
C ASN A 107 -6.14 13.13 -8.91
N LYS A 108 -7.00 14.15 -9.06
CA LYS A 108 -7.72 14.41 -10.30
C LYS A 108 -6.78 14.62 -11.49
N ASP A 109 -5.67 15.35 -11.30
CA ASP A 109 -4.73 15.70 -12.37
C ASP A 109 -4.17 14.46 -13.08
N VAL A 110 -3.70 13.47 -12.33
CA VAL A 110 -3.18 12.21 -12.91
C VAL A 110 -4.32 11.41 -13.56
N THR A 111 -5.50 11.36 -12.94
CA THR A 111 -6.63 10.58 -13.49
C THR A 111 -7.18 11.20 -14.78
N ASP A 112 -7.26 12.52 -14.86
CA ASP A 112 -7.63 13.26 -16.06
C ASP A 112 -6.59 13.04 -17.16
N TYR A 113 -5.32 13.05 -16.80
CA TYR A 113 -4.22 12.79 -17.71
C TYR A 113 -4.30 11.38 -18.32
N ILE A 114 -4.48 10.34 -17.50
CA ILE A 114 -4.69 8.96 -17.95
C ILE A 114 -5.91 8.85 -18.87
N THR A 115 -7.01 9.53 -18.52
CA THR A 115 -8.22 9.56 -19.35
C THR A 115 -7.94 10.21 -20.71
N LYS A 116 -7.19 11.32 -20.72
CA LYS A 116 -6.76 11.99 -21.95
C LYS A 116 -5.87 11.08 -22.80
N MET A 117 -4.92 10.36 -22.20
CA MET A 117 -4.10 9.36 -22.91
C MET A 117 -4.96 8.28 -23.56
N ARG A 118 -5.95 7.73 -22.84
CA ARG A 118 -6.88 6.72 -23.38
C ARG A 118 -7.62 7.24 -24.61
N ASN A 119 -8.25 8.41 -24.46
CA ASN A 119 -9.08 8.99 -25.51
C ASN A 119 -8.26 9.35 -26.74
N THR A 120 -7.07 9.92 -26.53
CA THR A 120 -6.16 10.29 -27.62
C THR A 120 -5.61 9.05 -28.31
N GLY A 121 -5.31 7.99 -27.56
CA GLY A 121 -4.91 6.71 -28.12
C GLY A 121 -5.99 6.05 -28.96
N GLY A 122 -7.24 6.04 -28.50
CA GLY A 122 -8.37 5.55 -29.30
C GLY A 122 -8.58 6.36 -30.58
N ALA A 123 -8.42 7.68 -30.52
CA ALA A 123 -8.50 8.54 -31.70
C ALA A 123 -7.36 8.29 -32.70
N LEU A 124 -6.14 8.02 -32.21
CA LEU A 124 -5.02 7.59 -33.04
C LEU A 124 -5.29 6.25 -33.73
N GLN A 125 -5.77 5.25 -32.98
CA GLN A 125 -6.12 3.93 -33.54
C GLN A 125 -7.17 4.06 -34.63
N LEU A 126 -8.22 4.87 -34.41
CA LEU A 126 -9.25 5.13 -35.41
C LEU A 126 -8.67 5.78 -36.67
N ALA A 127 -7.83 6.79 -36.52
CA ALA A 127 -7.20 7.46 -37.66
C ALA A 127 -6.30 6.50 -38.46
N VAL A 128 -5.52 5.67 -37.78
CA VAL A 128 -4.69 4.64 -38.45
C VAL A 128 -5.56 3.61 -39.17
N ALA A 129 -6.58 3.07 -38.50
CA ALA A 129 -7.49 2.09 -39.09
C ALA A 129 -8.19 2.64 -40.34
N ARG A 130 -8.64 3.90 -40.29
CA ARG A 130 -9.30 4.54 -41.44
C ARG A 130 -8.34 4.76 -42.61
N LEU A 131 -7.09 5.14 -42.34
CA LEU A 131 -6.06 5.30 -43.39
C LEU A 131 -5.61 3.98 -44.01
N SER A 132 -5.73 2.88 -43.28
CA SER A 132 -5.46 1.51 -43.74
C SER A 132 -6.60 0.92 -44.57
N ASP A 133 -7.78 1.54 -44.57
CA ASP A 133 -8.92 1.11 -45.39
C ASP A 133 -8.67 1.41 -46.88
N GLU A 134 -8.55 0.36 -47.69
CA GLU A 134 -8.34 0.46 -49.14
C GLU A 134 -9.51 1.11 -49.86
N SER A 135 -10.71 1.09 -49.26
CA SER A 135 -11.91 1.72 -49.83
C SER A 135 -11.96 3.23 -49.62
N LEU A 136 -11.07 3.80 -48.79
CA LEU A 136 -11.02 5.24 -48.53
C LEU A 136 -10.46 5.99 -49.76
N PRO A 137 -11.29 6.78 -50.47
CA PRO A 137 -10.86 7.45 -51.69
C PRO A 137 -9.77 8.50 -51.42
N ILE A 138 -8.97 8.78 -52.44
CA ILE A 138 -8.04 9.91 -52.41
C ILE A 138 -8.88 11.19 -52.45
N GLY A 139 -8.77 12.01 -51.40
CA GLY A 139 -9.55 13.24 -51.27
C GLY A 139 -9.47 13.85 -49.87
N PRO A 140 -10.31 14.87 -49.61
CA PRO A 140 -10.29 15.64 -48.36
C PRO A 140 -10.40 14.79 -47.09
N GLU A 141 -11.24 13.75 -47.11
CA GLU A 141 -11.42 12.84 -45.96
C GLU A 141 -10.12 12.11 -45.61
N ARG A 142 -9.40 11.59 -46.62
CA ARG A 142 -8.10 10.93 -46.40
C ARG A 142 -7.06 11.90 -45.87
N THR A 143 -7.07 13.14 -46.34
CA THR A 143 -6.20 14.20 -45.82
C THR A 143 -6.52 14.52 -44.36
N GLU A 144 -7.80 14.58 -43.99
CA GLU A 144 -8.23 14.83 -42.61
C GLU A 144 -7.70 13.75 -41.65
N PHE A 145 -7.87 12.46 -41.97
CA PHE A 145 -7.35 11.39 -41.12
C PHE A 145 -5.81 11.37 -41.07
N ALA A 146 -5.13 11.75 -42.14
CA ALA A 146 -3.67 11.89 -42.15
C ALA A 146 -3.21 12.99 -41.18
N LEU A 147 -3.91 14.14 -41.16
CA LEU A 147 -3.65 15.22 -40.22
C LEU A 147 -3.96 14.82 -38.77
N LEU A 148 -5.08 14.13 -38.53
CA LEU A 148 -5.43 13.61 -37.21
C LEU A 148 -4.37 12.62 -36.69
N ARG A 149 -3.91 11.70 -37.54
CA ARG A 149 -2.81 10.79 -37.18
C ARG A 149 -1.56 11.56 -36.79
N ALA A 150 -1.14 12.53 -37.59
CA ALA A 150 0.03 13.34 -37.30
C ALA A 150 -0.12 14.12 -35.97
N GLN A 151 -1.28 14.73 -35.75
CA GLN A 151 -1.60 15.46 -34.52
C GLN A 151 -1.52 14.58 -33.28
N TYR A 152 -2.16 13.41 -33.30
CA TYR A 152 -2.19 12.53 -32.13
C TYR A 152 -0.84 11.85 -31.90
N SER A 153 -0.12 11.47 -32.96
CA SER A 153 1.26 10.99 -32.83
C SER A 153 2.17 12.06 -32.20
N GLN A 154 2.07 13.32 -32.65
CA GLN A 154 2.84 14.41 -32.05
C GLN A 154 2.47 14.61 -30.59
N TRP A 155 1.18 14.58 -30.25
CA TRP A 155 0.75 14.68 -28.86
C TRP A 155 1.40 13.62 -27.98
N PHE A 156 1.46 12.36 -28.43
CA PHE A 156 2.14 11.28 -27.69
C PHE A 156 3.65 11.50 -27.55
N VAL A 157 4.32 12.04 -28.57
CA VAL A 157 5.75 12.41 -28.48
C VAL A 157 5.96 13.46 -27.40
N ASP A 158 5.12 14.49 -27.34
CA ASP A 158 5.21 15.55 -26.34
C ASP A 158 4.98 15.02 -24.90
N GLN A 159 4.37 13.84 -24.75
CA GLN A 159 4.09 13.27 -23.44
C GLN A 159 5.33 12.65 -22.77
N PHE A 160 6.42 12.37 -23.49
CA PHE A 160 7.66 11.85 -22.87
C PHE A 160 8.24 12.81 -21.82
N ASP A 161 8.19 14.12 -22.09
CA ASP A 161 8.66 15.14 -21.16
C ASP A 161 7.62 15.49 -20.08
N ALA A 162 6.32 15.29 -20.37
CA ALA A 162 5.22 15.61 -19.47
C ALA A 162 4.91 14.51 -18.45
N LEU A 163 5.17 13.24 -18.78
CA LEU A 163 4.76 12.09 -17.95
C LEU A 163 5.38 12.14 -16.55
N ILE A 164 6.70 12.40 -16.46
CA ILE A 164 7.42 12.41 -15.18
C ILE A 164 6.89 13.53 -14.26
N PRO A 165 6.82 14.81 -14.68
CA PRO A 165 6.28 15.89 -13.84
C PRO A 165 4.87 15.64 -13.30
N ILE A 166 4.01 14.96 -14.06
CA ILE A 166 2.63 14.68 -13.66
C ILE A 166 2.57 13.62 -12.55
N PHE A 167 3.38 12.56 -12.67
CA PHE A 167 3.38 11.46 -11.69
C PHE A 167 4.29 11.69 -10.48
N MET A 168 5.33 12.52 -10.62
CA MET A 168 6.35 12.74 -9.60
C MET A 168 5.77 13.13 -8.22
N PRO A 169 4.77 14.04 -8.10
CA PRO A 169 4.21 14.39 -6.80
C PRO A 169 3.59 13.21 -6.06
N ALA A 170 3.03 12.24 -6.78
CA ALA A 170 2.40 11.06 -6.21
C ALA A 170 3.40 9.91 -5.95
N LEU A 171 4.50 9.85 -6.70
CA LEU A 171 5.55 8.84 -6.56
C LEU A 171 6.65 9.24 -5.57
N ALA A 172 6.78 10.53 -5.24
CA ALA A 172 7.70 10.98 -4.22
C ALA A 172 7.33 10.33 -2.86
N LEU A 173 8.22 9.49 -2.34
CA LEU A 173 8.11 8.95 -0.99
C LEU A 173 8.17 10.13 -0.01
N GLU A 174 7.03 10.51 0.55
CA GLU A 174 6.92 11.63 1.48
C GLU A 174 7.94 11.49 2.63
N LYS A 175 8.87 12.46 2.72
CA LYS A 175 9.57 12.77 3.98
C LYS A 175 8.63 13.31 5.08
N HIS A 176 7.34 13.54 4.78
CA HIS A 176 6.39 14.24 5.64
C HIS A 176 5.83 13.44 6.83
N ILE A 177 6.02 12.11 6.90
CA ILE A 177 5.61 11.36 8.10
C ILE A 177 6.58 11.58 9.27
N ALA A 178 7.86 11.84 8.99
CA ALA A 178 8.83 12.18 10.04
C ALA A 178 8.37 13.42 10.85
N THR A 179 7.68 14.37 10.21
CA THR A 179 7.17 15.59 10.87
C THR A 179 5.90 15.34 11.70
N ARG A 180 5.06 14.35 11.35
CA ARG A 180 3.86 14.01 12.14
C ARG A 180 4.16 13.08 13.33
N LEU A 181 5.21 12.26 13.25
CA LEU A 181 5.65 11.41 14.35
C LEU A 181 6.64 12.11 15.30
N ALA A 182 7.22 13.25 14.90
CA ALA A 182 8.16 14.03 15.72
C ALA A 182 7.50 15.00 16.72
N LYS A 183 6.17 14.95 16.93
CA LYS A 183 5.55 15.65 18.06
C LYS A 183 5.52 14.70 19.26
N PRO A 184 6.47 14.75 20.20
CA PRO A 184 6.32 14.02 21.44
C PRO A 184 5.08 14.56 22.17
N SER A 185 4.21 13.64 22.56
CA SER A 185 3.12 13.88 23.49
C SER A 185 3.71 14.37 24.81
N SER A 186 3.83 15.69 24.96
CA SER A 186 3.99 16.37 26.25
C SER A 186 2.66 16.25 26.99
N ALA A 187 2.39 15.06 27.52
CA ALA A 187 1.25 14.78 28.40
C ALA A 187 1.54 13.48 29.18
N ALA A 188 2.57 13.52 30.02
CA ALA A 188 2.77 12.57 31.12
C ALA A 188 3.81 13.15 32.11
N GLN A 189 3.51 14.32 32.66
CA GLN A 189 4.10 14.78 33.92
C GLN A 189 2.97 15.39 34.75
N ILE A 190 2.27 14.52 35.49
CA ILE A 190 1.67 14.80 36.79
C ILE A 190 1.94 13.58 37.66
#